data_AF-A0A921UY92-F1
#
_entry.id   AF-A0A921UY92-F1
#
_cell.length_a   1.000
_cell.length_b   1.000
_cell.length_c   1.000
_cell.angle_alpha   90.00
_cell.angle_beta   90.00
_cell.angle_gamma   90.00
#
_symmetry.space_group_name_H-M   'P 1'
#
loop_
_entity.id
_entity.type
_entity.pdbx_description
1 polymer ?
#
loop_
_entity_poly.entity_id
_entity_poly.type
_entity_poly.pdbx_seq_one_letter_code
_entity_poly.pdbx_strand_id
1 'polypeptide(L)'
;MAYMCADSGNLMAIAQQVIQQQQQQQQHQRHHLPPPPMPLPLPPRQAPPMPPSPAPPHGQIPAASLPYGGGAWPQADHFFPDAFVGTSAADAVFSDLAGAADFDSDVWMDSLIGDAPVFADSDLERLIFTTPPPPVPAPVATPAVAPVHAAAQPEAATPASLPQPAAVATPAACSSPSSLDASCSAPILQSLLACSRTAAADPGLAAAELVQVRAAASDDGDPAERVAFYFADALARRLACGGGAQPTMAVDARFASDELTLCYKTLNDACPYSKFAHLTANQAILEATGTATKIHIVDFGIVQGIQWAALLQALATRPGEKPSRVRISGVPSPYLGPKPATSLGATSARLRDFAKLLGVDFEFVPLLRPVHELDRSDFSVEPDETVAVNFMLQLYHLLGDSDEPVRRVLQLVKSLDPSVVTLGEYEVSLNRAGFVDRFANALLYYKPVFESLDVAMPRDSPERVRVERCMFGERIRRAIGPEEGEERTDRMAASREWQTLMEWCGFEPVKLSNYAMSQADLLLWNYDSKYKYSLVELPPAFLSLAWEKRPLLTVSAWR
;
A
#
# COMPACT_ATOMS: atom_id res chain seq x y z
N MET A 1 -7.12 -20.53 -3.90
CA MET A 1 -5.86 -19.74 -3.79
C MET A 1 -5.70 -18.65 -4.85
N ALA A 2 -6.25 -18.83 -6.06
CA ALA A 2 -6.18 -17.89 -7.21
C ALA A 2 -6.30 -16.37 -6.91
N TYR A 3 -7.01 -15.97 -5.86
CA TYR A 3 -7.10 -14.58 -5.43
C TYR A 3 -5.73 -13.89 -5.24
N MET A 4 -4.80 -14.54 -4.53
CA MET A 4 -3.47 -13.94 -4.32
C MET A 4 -2.74 -13.75 -5.64
N CYS A 5 -2.84 -14.71 -6.56
CA CYS A 5 -2.16 -14.67 -7.86
C CYS A 5 -2.60 -13.47 -8.71
N ALA A 6 -3.89 -13.11 -8.67
CA ALA A 6 -4.42 -11.96 -9.40
C ALA A 6 -3.95 -10.62 -8.81
N ASP A 7 -4.11 -10.43 -7.51
CA ASP A 7 -3.77 -9.16 -6.85
C ASP A 7 -2.26 -8.99 -6.65
N SER A 8 -1.51 -10.06 -6.37
CA SER A 8 -0.05 -10.02 -6.37
C SER A 8 0.48 -9.85 -7.78
N GLY A 9 -0.12 -10.50 -8.79
CA GLY A 9 0.23 -10.32 -10.20
C GLY A 9 0.09 -8.86 -10.64
N ASN A 10 -1.00 -8.18 -10.29
CA ASN A 10 -1.20 -6.77 -10.60
C ASN A 10 -0.19 -5.86 -9.85
N LEU A 11 0.00 -6.07 -8.54
CA LEU A 11 0.99 -5.33 -7.75
C LEU A 11 2.44 -5.56 -8.24
N MET A 12 2.77 -6.79 -8.66
CA MET A 12 4.08 -7.15 -9.21
C MET A 12 4.28 -6.56 -10.61
N ALA A 13 3.24 -6.54 -11.46
CA ALA A 13 3.30 -5.90 -12.78
C ALA A 13 3.53 -4.38 -12.65
N ILE A 14 2.79 -3.70 -11.76
CA ILE A 14 3.01 -2.28 -11.44
C ILE A 14 4.44 -2.05 -10.93
N ALA A 15 4.93 -2.87 -10.00
CA ALA A 15 6.30 -2.76 -9.49
C ALA A 15 7.37 -2.98 -10.58
N GLN A 16 7.23 -4.03 -11.40
CA GLN A 16 8.14 -4.34 -12.50
C GLN A 16 8.17 -3.23 -13.56
N GLN A 17 7.00 -2.67 -13.91
CA GLN A 17 6.89 -1.57 -14.87
C GLN A 17 7.54 -0.29 -14.34
N VAL A 18 7.42 0.01 -13.04
CA VAL A 18 8.12 1.14 -12.41
C VAL A 18 9.63 0.91 -12.36
N ILE A 19 10.08 -0.32 -12.08
CA ILE A 19 11.51 -0.67 -12.12
C ILE A 19 12.06 -0.53 -13.54
N GLN A 20 11.31 -0.90 -14.57
CA GLN A 20 11.67 -0.69 -15.97
C GLN A 20 11.78 0.81 -16.31
N GLN A 21 10.85 1.64 -15.84
CA GLN A 21 10.94 3.10 -15.98
C GLN A 21 12.15 3.69 -15.24
N GLN A 22 12.46 3.23 -14.02
CA GLN A 22 13.66 3.63 -13.28
C GLN A 22 14.93 3.27 -14.04
N GLN A 23 15.03 2.06 -14.60
CA GLN A 23 16.17 1.63 -15.42
C GLN A 23 16.33 2.50 -16.68
N GLN A 24 15.24 2.79 -17.40
CA GLN A 24 15.24 3.67 -18.58
C GLN A 24 15.65 5.11 -18.24
N GLN A 25 15.20 5.65 -17.11
CA GLN A 25 15.59 6.98 -16.63
C GLN A 25 17.06 7.03 -16.20
N GLN A 26 17.57 6.00 -15.50
CA GLN A 26 18.98 5.90 -15.13
C GLN A 26 19.88 5.79 -16.37
N GLN A 27 19.46 5.05 -17.42
CA GLN A 27 20.16 5.03 -18.71
C GLN A 27 20.19 6.42 -19.37
N HIS A 28 19.06 7.15 -19.41
CA HIS A 28 19.03 8.53 -19.90
C HIS A 28 19.96 9.46 -19.13
N GLN A 29 19.95 9.40 -17.79
CA GLN A 29 20.85 10.23 -16.96
C GLN A 29 22.33 9.89 -17.22
N ARG A 30 22.67 8.61 -17.44
CA ARG A 30 24.04 8.20 -17.82
C ARG A 30 24.46 8.68 -19.21
N HIS A 31 23.53 8.93 -20.12
CA HIS A 31 23.81 9.54 -21.43
C HIS A 31 23.93 11.08 -21.40
N HIS A 32 23.59 11.73 -20.28
CA HIS A 32 23.71 13.19 -20.12
C HIS A 32 24.90 13.63 -19.26
N LEU A 33 25.74 12.71 -18.77
CA LEU A 33 27.04 13.05 -18.17
C LEU A 33 28.03 13.51 -19.27
N PRO A 34 28.67 14.70 -19.12
CA PRO A 34 29.71 15.11 -20.06
C PRO A 34 30.94 14.19 -19.93
N PRO A 35 31.68 13.95 -21.03
CA PRO A 35 32.88 13.11 -21.01
C PRO A 35 33.97 13.72 -20.09
N PRO A 36 34.79 12.88 -19.44
CA PRO A 36 35.89 13.37 -18.60
C PRO A 36 36.91 14.17 -19.43
N PRO A 37 37.58 15.18 -18.83
CA PRO A 37 38.52 16.03 -19.56
C PRO A 37 39.72 15.24 -20.08
N MET A 38 40.02 15.42 -21.37
CA MET A 38 41.14 14.78 -22.05
C MET A 38 42.50 15.18 -21.43
N PRO A 39 43.45 14.24 -21.24
CA PRO A 39 44.80 14.57 -20.81
C PRO A 39 45.53 15.48 -21.81
N LEU A 40 46.31 16.44 -21.29
CA LEU A 40 47.14 17.33 -22.12
C LEU A 40 48.28 16.56 -22.80
N PRO A 41 48.62 16.88 -24.07
CA PRO A 41 49.63 16.15 -24.83
C PRO A 41 51.06 16.45 -24.37
N LEU A 42 51.89 15.41 -24.31
CA LEU A 42 53.34 15.52 -24.07
C LEU A 42 54.10 15.98 -25.34
N PRO A 43 55.21 16.71 -25.19
CA PRO A 43 56.03 17.17 -26.33
C PRO A 43 56.77 15.99 -27.01
N PRO A 44 57.07 16.10 -28.32
CA PRO A 44 57.54 14.98 -29.13
C PRO A 44 59.00 14.58 -28.85
N ARG A 45 59.24 13.26 -28.75
CA ARG A 45 60.59 12.68 -28.84
C ARG A 45 60.90 12.28 -30.29
N GLN A 46 62.13 12.55 -30.72
CA GLN A 46 62.67 12.10 -32.01
C GLN A 46 63.01 10.59 -31.97
N ALA A 47 62.92 9.91 -33.11
CA ALA A 47 63.19 8.48 -33.25
C ALA A 47 64.39 8.18 -34.17
N PRO A 48 65.30 7.25 -33.80
CA PRO A 48 66.30 6.67 -34.70
C PRO A 48 65.74 5.47 -35.51
N PRO A 49 66.41 5.01 -36.59
CA PRO A 49 65.78 4.21 -37.65
C PRO A 49 65.87 2.68 -37.51
N MET A 50 65.07 1.99 -38.34
CA MET A 50 64.96 0.52 -38.48
C MET A 50 66.00 -0.10 -39.44
N PRO A 51 66.44 -1.35 -39.20
CA PRO A 51 66.99 -2.26 -40.21
C PRO A 51 65.92 -3.21 -40.83
N PRO A 52 66.20 -3.88 -41.97
CA PRO A 52 65.17 -4.54 -42.80
C PRO A 52 64.98 -6.07 -42.57
N SER A 53 63.89 -6.61 -43.14
CA SER A 53 63.50 -8.03 -43.11
C SER A 53 64.09 -8.88 -44.27
N PRO A 54 64.31 -10.19 -44.09
CA PRO A 54 64.50 -11.17 -45.16
C PRO A 54 63.24 -12.04 -45.43
N ALA A 55 63.26 -12.80 -46.52
CA ALA A 55 62.17 -13.69 -47.01
C ALA A 55 62.67 -15.17 -47.18
N PRO A 56 61.77 -16.17 -47.42
CA PRO A 56 62.06 -17.59 -47.18
C PRO A 56 62.43 -18.43 -48.43
N PRO A 57 62.82 -19.70 -48.25
CA PRO A 57 62.68 -20.75 -49.27
C PRO A 57 62.06 -22.10 -48.80
N HIS A 58 61.76 -22.95 -49.80
CA HIS A 58 61.28 -24.36 -49.81
C HIS A 58 62.05 -25.35 -48.90
N GLY A 59 61.66 -26.60 -48.56
CA GLY A 59 60.59 -27.56 -48.94
C GLY A 59 61.07 -29.02 -48.61
N GLN A 60 60.48 -30.20 -48.92
CA GLN A 60 59.20 -30.68 -49.50
C GLN A 60 59.02 -32.23 -49.20
N ILE A 61 57.78 -32.73 -48.92
CA ILE A 61 57.19 -34.04 -49.41
C ILE A 61 57.82 -35.40 -48.89
N PRO A 62 57.17 -36.62 -48.90
CA PRO A 62 55.82 -37.08 -49.35
C PRO A 62 54.91 -37.91 -48.36
N ALA A 63 53.59 -37.83 -48.59
CA ALA A 63 52.55 -38.90 -48.66
C ALA A 63 52.17 -39.77 -47.40
N ALA A 64 51.02 -40.46 -47.33
CA ALA A 64 50.01 -40.80 -48.37
C ALA A 64 48.55 -41.01 -47.87
N SER A 65 47.59 -40.97 -48.82
CA SER A 65 46.31 -41.73 -48.88
C SER A 65 45.13 -41.49 -47.90
N LEU A 66 44.10 -40.80 -48.40
CA LEU A 66 42.64 -41.03 -48.19
C LEU A 66 42.14 -42.01 -49.30
N PRO A 67 40.95 -42.70 -49.26
CA PRO A 67 39.61 -42.03 -49.30
C PRO A 67 38.33 -42.82 -48.81
N TYR A 68 37.17 -42.17 -48.96
CA TYR A 68 35.76 -42.67 -48.83
C TYR A 68 35.27 -43.19 -47.44
N GLY A 69 33.99 -43.04 -47.07
CA GLY A 69 32.94 -42.17 -47.63
C GLY A 69 31.48 -42.59 -47.35
N GLY A 70 30.63 -41.64 -46.91
CA GLY A 70 29.15 -41.67 -47.01
C GLY A 70 28.34 -42.44 -45.95
N GLY A 71 27.06 -42.08 -45.80
CA GLY A 71 26.00 -43.01 -45.36
C GLY A 71 25.27 -42.80 -44.02
N ALA A 72 24.22 -41.95 -44.03
CA ALA A 72 22.88 -42.15 -43.44
C ALA A 72 22.62 -42.57 -41.95
N TRP A 73 21.37 -42.33 -41.53
CA TRP A 73 20.72 -42.78 -40.28
C TRP A 73 20.39 -44.29 -40.30
N PRO A 74 20.02 -44.90 -39.15
CA PRO A 74 18.57 -45.13 -38.92
C PRO A 74 18.09 -44.96 -37.45
N GLN A 75 16.79 -45.21 -37.24
CA GLN A 75 16.05 -45.17 -35.96
C GLN A 75 16.18 -46.47 -35.13
N ALA A 76 15.72 -46.41 -33.85
CA ALA A 76 14.92 -47.39 -33.07
C ALA A 76 15.29 -48.92 -33.11
N ASP A 77 15.03 -49.75 -32.09
CA ASP A 77 13.81 -49.86 -31.28
C ASP A 77 14.00 -50.67 -29.96
N HIS A 78 12.94 -50.71 -29.14
CA HIS A 78 12.53 -51.68 -28.10
C HIS A 78 13.57 -52.60 -27.36
N PHE A 79 13.40 -52.75 -26.02
CA PHE A 79 12.79 -53.96 -25.39
C PHE A 79 12.56 -53.79 -23.86
N PHE A 80 11.50 -54.42 -23.33
CA PHE A 80 11.25 -54.68 -21.90
C PHE A 80 11.62 -56.13 -21.55
N PRO A 81 11.67 -56.54 -20.26
CA PRO A 81 10.56 -57.37 -19.75
C PRO A 81 10.21 -57.22 -18.24
N ASP A 82 8.91 -57.33 -17.94
CA ASP A 82 8.23 -58.21 -16.96
C ASP A 82 8.77 -58.52 -15.53
N ALA A 83 7.96 -58.92 -14.54
CA ALA A 83 6.51 -58.77 -14.22
C ALA A 83 6.20 -59.43 -12.84
N PHE A 84 4.91 -59.42 -12.45
CA PHE A 84 4.25 -60.10 -11.30
C PHE A 84 4.57 -59.55 -9.88
N VAL A 85 3.63 -59.14 -9.01
CA VAL A 85 2.20 -59.44 -8.68
C VAL A 85 2.03 -60.40 -7.50
N GLY A 86 1.29 -59.95 -6.49
CA GLY A 86 0.75 -60.75 -5.38
C GLY A 86 -0.24 -59.93 -4.55
N THR A 87 -1.51 -60.31 -4.53
CA THR A 87 -2.61 -59.58 -3.88
C THR A 87 -3.25 -60.36 -2.73
N SER A 88 -3.76 -59.65 -1.73
CA SER A 88 -4.89 -60.10 -0.89
C SER A 88 -5.53 -58.90 -0.20
N ALA A 89 -6.84 -58.95 0.06
CA ALA A 89 -7.61 -57.88 0.68
C ALA A 89 -8.22 -58.34 2.01
N ALA A 90 -8.64 -57.37 2.83
CA ALA A 90 -9.56 -57.55 3.94
C ALA A 90 -10.42 -56.29 4.08
N ASP A 91 -11.74 -56.44 4.20
CA ASP A 91 -12.70 -55.36 3.94
C ASP A 91 -13.12 -54.51 5.15
N ALA A 92 -13.43 -53.26 4.84
CA ALA A 92 -14.50 -52.40 5.38
C ALA A 92 -14.78 -52.31 6.90
N VAL A 93 -14.59 -51.09 7.44
CA VAL A 93 -15.66 -50.37 8.18
C VAL A 93 -15.60 -48.87 7.80
N PHE A 94 -16.74 -48.18 7.84
CA PHE A 94 -16.95 -46.73 7.62
C PHE A 94 -16.78 -46.16 6.19
N SER A 95 -17.91 -46.15 5.48
CA SER A 95 -18.29 -45.00 4.63
C SER A 95 -19.03 -43.95 5.47
N ASP A 96 -19.22 -42.76 4.87
CA ASP A 96 -20.16 -41.69 5.23
C ASP A 96 -19.62 -40.49 6.03
N LEU A 97 -18.71 -39.72 5.41
CA LEU A 97 -18.88 -38.26 5.28
C LEU A 97 -18.01 -37.62 4.16
N ALA A 98 -17.97 -38.22 2.96
CA ALA A 98 -17.23 -37.67 1.82
C ALA A 98 -18.05 -36.58 1.09
N GLY A 99 -17.80 -35.30 1.41
CA GLY A 99 -18.56 -34.16 0.87
C GLY A 99 -17.76 -32.87 0.62
N ALA A 100 -16.43 -32.94 0.71
CA ALA A 100 -15.51 -31.83 0.43
C ALA A 100 -14.15 -32.40 -0.01
N ALA A 101 -14.12 -32.98 -1.22
CA ALA A 101 -12.88 -33.49 -1.81
C ALA A 101 -12.00 -32.34 -2.34
N ASP A 102 -10.71 -32.65 -2.48
CA ASP A 102 -9.65 -31.71 -2.84
C ASP A 102 -9.92 -30.91 -4.13
N PHE A 103 -9.39 -29.69 -4.18
CA PHE A 103 -9.31 -28.91 -5.42
C PHE A 103 -7.88 -28.38 -5.58
N ASP A 104 -7.33 -28.60 -6.77
CA ASP A 104 -5.89 -28.76 -6.97
C ASP A 104 -5.03 -27.50 -6.71
N SER A 105 -3.78 -27.70 -6.27
CA SER A 105 -2.90 -26.62 -5.81
C SER A 105 -2.03 -25.99 -6.88
N ASP A 106 -1.81 -26.66 -8.02
CA ASP A 106 -0.59 -26.45 -8.80
C ASP A 106 -0.78 -25.60 -10.08
N VAL A 107 -2.02 -25.35 -10.50
CA VAL A 107 -2.40 -24.64 -11.74
C VAL A 107 -1.79 -23.23 -11.89
N TRP A 108 -1.45 -22.57 -10.77
CA TRP A 108 -0.82 -21.25 -10.78
C TRP A 108 0.70 -21.28 -11.04
N MET A 109 1.37 -22.43 -10.83
CA MET A 109 2.79 -22.60 -11.15
C MET A 109 3.00 -22.90 -12.63
N ASP A 110 2.13 -23.69 -13.26
CA ASP A 110 2.22 -23.96 -14.71
C ASP A 110 2.07 -22.66 -15.55
N SER A 111 1.25 -21.71 -15.07
CA SER A 111 1.12 -20.37 -15.68
C SER A 111 2.38 -19.49 -15.55
N LEU A 112 3.37 -19.90 -14.75
CA LEU A 112 4.70 -19.27 -14.63
C LEU A 112 5.81 -20.06 -15.36
N ILE A 113 5.49 -21.24 -15.91
CA ILE A 113 6.46 -22.19 -16.49
C ILE A 113 6.19 -22.46 -17.99
N GLY A 114 4.97 -22.24 -18.47
CA GLY A 114 4.61 -22.41 -19.89
C GLY A 114 5.42 -21.54 -20.87
N ASP A 115 5.75 -22.12 -22.03
CA ASP A 115 6.69 -21.56 -23.01
C ASP A 115 6.43 -20.10 -23.40
N ALA A 116 7.48 -19.28 -23.29
CA ALA A 116 7.49 -17.93 -23.83
C ALA A 116 7.46 -17.97 -25.38
N PRO A 117 6.47 -17.34 -26.04
CA PRO A 117 6.51 -17.19 -27.49
C PRO A 117 7.71 -16.31 -27.89
N VAL A 118 8.54 -16.80 -28.81
CA VAL A 118 9.67 -16.04 -29.33
C VAL A 118 9.16 -14.93 -30.26
N PHE A 119 8.78 -13.80 -29.68
CA PHE A 119 8.44 -12.60 -30.43
C PHE A 119 9.70 -12.00 -31.07
N ALA A 120 9.68 -11.83 -32.39
CA ALA A 120 10.74 -11.14 -33.11
C ALA A 120 10.68 -9.62 -32.85
N ASP A 121 11.85 -8.99 -32.79
CA ASP A 121 12.09 -7.64 -32.26
C ASP A 121 11.67 -6.52 -33.23
N SER A 122 10.42 -6.55 -33.72
CA SER A 122 9.98 -5.66 -34.81
C SER A 122 8.49 -5.26 -34.86
N ASP A 123 7.59 -5.86 -34.09
CA ASP A 123 6.14 -5.55 -34.18
C ASP A 123 5.63 -4.52 -33.14
N LEU A 124 6.41 -4.17 -32.11
CA LEU A 124 5.97 -3.21 -31.08
C LEU A 124 5.87 -1.77 -31.61
N GLU A 125 6.78 -1.37 -32.51
CA GLU A 125 6.83 -0.04 -33.15
C GLU A 125 5.56 0.30 -33.96
N ARG A 126 4.88 -0.72 -34.52
CA ARG A 126 3.78 -0.53 -35.48
C ARG A 126 2.42 -0.22 -34.86
N LEU A 127 2.26 -0.37 -33.55
CA LEU A 127 1.01 -0.07 -32.83
C LEU A 127 0.96 1.33 -32.21
N ILE A 128 2.07 2.09 -32.25
CA ILE A 128 2.22 3.35 -31.50
C ILE A 128 2.02 4.61 -32.37
N PHE A 129 2.24 4.55 -33.69
CA PHE A 129 2.29 5.74 -34.56
C PHE A 129 1.35 5.71 -35.77
N THR A 130 0.07 6.08 -35.61
CA THR A 130 -0.86 6.27 -36.74
C THR A 130 -1.74 7.54 -36.69
N THR A 131 -1.21 8.69 -36.25
CA THR A 131 -1.67 10.03 -36.70
C THR A 131 -0.59 11.09 -36.50
N PRO A 132 -0.31 11.99 -37.47
CA PRO A 132 0.57 13.14 -37.25
C PRO A 132 -0.16 14.26 -36.45
N PRO A 133 0.55 15.03 -35.62
CA PRO A 133 -0.03 16.13 -34.84
C PRO A 133 -0.36 17.37 -35.72
N PRO A 134 -1.32 18.22 -35.29
CA PRO A 134 -1.64 19.47 -35.99
C PRO A 134 -0.53 20.54 -35.82
N PRO A 135 -0.41 21.51 -36.74
CA PRO A 135 0.64 22.51 -36.72
C PRO A 135 0.46 23.57 -35.60
N VAL A 136 1.57 23.98 -35.01
CA VAL A 136 1.63 24.97 -33.92
C VAL A 136 1.61 26.41 -34.49
N PRO A 137 0.80 27.34 -33.95
CA PRO A 137 0.81 28.74 -34.37
C PRO A 137 2.06 29.51 -33.90
N ALA A 138 2.49 30.50 -34.68
CA ALA A 138 3.71 31.26 -34.45
C ALA A 138 3.60 32.27 -33.27
N PRO A 139 4.72 32.60 -32.59
CA PRO A 139 4.72 33.49 -31.43
C PRO A 139 4.55 34.97 -31.80
N VAL A 140 3.83 35.72 -30.95
CA VAL A 140 3.73 37.19 -30.99
C VAL A 140 4.69 37.79 -29.96
N ALA A 141 5.41 38.84 -30.34
CA ALA A 141 6.39 39.50 -29.48
C ALA A 141 5.78 40.55 -28.54
N THR A 142 6.35 40.68 -27.34
CA THR A 142 6.06 41.77 -26.37
C THR A 142 7.36 42.50 -26.01
N PRO A 143 7.35 43.85 -25.85
CA PRO A 143 8.55 44.66 -25.67
C PRO A 143 9.14 44.61 -24.25
N ALA A 144 10.40 45.02 -24.11
CA ALA A 144 11.18 44.97 -22.88
C ALA A 144 11.21 46.29 -22.08
N VAL A 145 11.51 46.20 -20.78
CA VAL A 145 11.94 47.30 -19.89
C VAL A 145 13.13 46.82 -19.02
N ALA A 146 13.95 47.75 -18.52
CA ALA A 146 15.32 47.57 -18.05
C ALA A 146 15.49 47.15 -16.55
N PRO A 147 16.71 46.73 -16.11
CA PRO A 147 16.96 46.11 -14.79
C PRO A 147 17.57 47.04 -13.72
N VAL A 148 17.65 46.55 -12.46
CA VAL A 148 18.36 47.19 -11.33
C VAL A 148 19.13 46.13 -10.50
N HIS A 149 20.16 46.54 -9.75
CA HIS A 149 21.24 45.68 -9.21
C HIS A 149 21.06 45.09 -7.79
N ALA A 150 21.56 43.85 -7.67
CA ALA A 150 22.29 43.16 -6.60
C ALA A 150 22.50 43.75 -5.16
N ALA A 151 22.31 42.84 -4.19
CA ALA A 151 23.18 42.46 -3.05
C ALA A 151 23.39 43.34 -1.80
N ALA A 152 23.11 42.76 -0.62
CA ALA A 152 24.07 42.59 0.51
C ALA A 152 23.47 41.72 1.67
N GLN A 153 24.34 41.05 2.45
CA GLN A 153 24.11 40.64 3.86
C GLN A 153 25.09 41.45 4.76
N PRO A 154 24.92 41.48 6.10
CA PRO A 154 25.75 40.58 6.93
C PRO A 154 25.22 40.15 8.33
N GLU A 155 25.80 39.06 8.84
CA GLU A 155 26.13 38.75 10.26
C GLU A 155 25.04 38.61 11.36
N ALA A 156 25.49 38.16 12.56
CA ALA A 156 24.66 37.51 13.58
C ALA A 156 25.19 37.71 15.02
N ALA A 157 24.31 37.53 16.02
CA ALA A 157 24.64 37.39 17.46
C ALA A 157 23.55 36.63 18.25
N THR A 158 23.90 36.09 19.41
CA THR A 158 23.10 35.22 20.31
C THR A 158 22.93 35.85 21.71
N PRO A 159 22.25 35.20 22.70
CA PRO A 159 20.94 34.53 22.72
C PRO A 159 20.02 35.07 23.87
N ALA A 160 18.73 34.71 23.90
CA ALA A 160 17.86 35.04 25.05
C ALA A 160 16.71 34.03 25.33
N SER A 161 16.66 33.59 26.60
CA SER A 161 15.54 33.08 27.43
C SER A 161 14.33 32.30 26.85
N LEU A 162 14.07 31.15 27.48
CA LEU A 162 12.85 30.33 27.33
C LEU A 162 11.56 31.00 27.88
N PRO A 163 10.44 30.93 27.14
CA PRO A 163 9.09 31.06 27.70
C PRO A 163 8.47 29.68 28.01
N GLN A 164 7.64 29.60 29.05
CA GLN A 164 6.74 28.45 29.28
C GLN A 164 5.55 28.49 28.29
N PRO A 165 4.93 27.34 27.97
CA PRO A 165 3.83 27.29 26.99
C PRO A 165 2.56 27.97 27.53
N ALA A 166 2.26 29.16 27.02
CA ALA A 166 0.91 29.72 27.06
C ALA A 166 0.00 28.90 26.12
N ALA A 167 -1.31 28.84 26.43
CA ALA A 167 -2.26 28.05 25.66
C ALA A 167 -2.30 28.46 24.18
N VAL A 168 -1.95 27.54 23.29
CA VAL A 168 -1.92 27.79 21.84
C VAL A 168 -3.36 27.84 21.31
N ALA A 169 -3.84 29.05 21.02
CA ALA A 169 -5.05 29.22 20.22
C ALA A 169 -4.81 28.66 18.81
N THR A 170 -5.53 27.60 18.45
CA THR A 170 -5.35 26.91 17.17
C THR A 170 -5.73 27.81 15.99
N PRO A 171 -4.83 28.09 15.02
CA PRO A 171 -5.24 28.65 13.74
C PRO A 171 -6.07 27.59 13.01
N ALA A 172 -7.36 27.88 12.87
CA ALA A 172 -8.34 26.98 12.29
C ALA A 172 -8.18 26.88 10.78
N ALA A 173 -7.41 25.90 10.33
CA ALA A 173 -7.56 25.31 8.99
C ALA A 173 -8.77 24.35 8.96
N CYS A 174 -9.88 24.77 9.58
CA CYS A 174 -11.16 24.09 9.54
C CYS A 174 -12.01 24.80 8.48
N SER A 175 -12.48 24.07 7.47
CA SER A 175 -13.35 24.60 6.45
C SER A 175 -14.60 25.22 7.12
N SER A 176 -14.91 26.47 6.82
CA SER A 176 -16.02 27.20 7.44
C SER A 176 -17.36 26.46 7.21
N PRO A 177 -18.34 26.54 8.14
CA PRO A 177 -19.53 25.68 8.11
C PRO A 177 -20.31 25.74 6.79
N SER A 178 -20.34 26.91 6.13
CA SER A 178 -20.92 27.11 4.79
C SER A 178 -20.29 26.29 3.65
N SER A 179 -19.09 25.72 3.86
CA SER A 179 -18.44 24.80 2.91
C SER A 179 -18.85 23.34 3.11
N LEU A 180 -19.23 22.96 4.34
CA LEU A 180 -19.69 21.61 4.66
C LEU A 180 -21.06 21.36 4.02
N ASP A 181 -21.99 22.30 4.25
CA ASP A 181 -23.36 22.23 3.74
C ASP A 181 -23.40 22.17 2.19
N ALA A 182 -22.43 22.75 1.49
CA ALA A 182 -22.34 22.68 0.02
C ALA A 182 -21.92 21.30 -0.53
N SER A 183 -21.25 20.47 0.27
CA SER A 183 -20.67 19.19 -0.16
C SER A 183 -21.59 17.97 0.06
N CYS A 184 -22.61 18.11 0.91
CA CYS A 184 -23.71 17.15 1.07
C CYS A 184 -24.96 17.61 0.30
N SER A 185 -24.90 17.73 -1.02
CA SER A 185 -26.00 18.28 -1.84
C SER A 185 -27.30 17.46 -1.83
N ALA A 186 -27.25 16.18 -1.42
CA ALA A 186 -28.43 15.32 -1.31
C ALA A 186 -29.31 15.71 -0.10
N PRO A 187 -30.63 15.98 -0.27
CA PRO A 187 -31.50 16.45 0.80
C PRO A 187 -31.53 15.55 2.04
N ILE A 188 -31.46 14.23 1.88
CA ILE A 188 -31.45 13.28 3.00
C ILE A 188 -30.23 13.46 3.91
N LEU A 189 -29.06 13.79 3.34
CA LEU A 189 -27.83 14.04 4.09
C LEU A 189 -27.92 15.40 4.83
N GLN A 190 -28.60 16.39 4.26
CA GLN A 190 -28.89 17.66 4.94
C GLN A 190 -29.87 17.48 6.12
N SER A 191 -30.95 16.71 5.93
CA SER A 191 -31.89 16.38 7.01
C SER A 191 -31.21 15.62 8.14
N LEU A 192 -30.28 14.72 7.81
CA LEU A 192 -29.46 13.97 8.76
C LEU A 192 -28.45 14.88 9.51
N LEU A 193 -27.79 15.83 8.84
CA LEU A 193 -26.93 16.85 9.47
C LEU A 193 -27.72 17.81 10.36
N ALA A 194 -28.94 18.17 9.97
CA ALA A 194 -29.85 18.94 10.82
C ALA A 194 -30.23 18.13 12.07
N CYS A 195 -30.67 16.88 11.90
CA CYS A 195 -31.09 15.99 12.98
C CYS A 195 -29.96 15.72 14.01
N SER A 196 -28.69 15.65 13.59
CA SER A 196 -27.56 15.51 14.53
C SER A 196 -27.23 16.80 15.29
N ARG A 197 -27.43 17.98 14.67
CA ARG A 197 -27.42 19.28 15.37
C ARG A 197 -28.57 19.35 16.38
N THR A 198 -29.78 18.91 16.01
CA THR A 198 -30.95 18.81 16.92
C THR A 198 -30.66 17.86 18.08
N ALA A 199 -30.09 16.68 17.82
CA ALA A 199 -29.82 15.65 18.83
C ALA A 199 -28.85 16.10 19.95
N ALA A 200 -28.03 17.12 19.69
CA ALA A 200 -27.15 17.73 20.69
C ALA A 200 -27.85 18.77 21.59
N ALA A 201 -29.07 19.21 21.26
CA ALA A 201 -29.81 20.25 21.96
C ALA A 201 -31.19 19.78 22.49
N ASP A 202 -31.94 19.03 21.67
CA ASP A 202 -33.21 18.40 22.02
C ASP A 202 -33.26 16.96 21.43
N PRO A 203 -32.87 15.94 22.22
CA PRO A 203 -32.97 14.53 21.83
C PRO A 203 -34.39 14.06 21.52
N GLY A 204 -35.42 14.71 22.08
CA GLY A 204 -36.82 14.34 21.86
C GLY A 204 -37.33 14.81 20.50
N LEU A 205 -37.04 16.05 20.13
CA LEU A 205 -37.30 16.57 18.79
C LEU A 205 -36.49 15.82 17.73
N ALA A 206 -35.21 15.56 17.99
CA ALA A 206 -34.36 14.80 17.07
C ALA A 206 -34.89 13.39 16.81
N ALA A 207 -35.43 12.70 17.83
CA ALA A 207 -36.04 11.40 17.66
C ALA A 207 -37.27 11.43 16.73
N ALA A 208 -38.03 12.53 16.71
CA ALA A 208 -39.16 12.72 15.79
C ALA A 208 -38.70 13.06 14.36
N GLU A 209 -37.69 13.92 14.20
CA GLU A 209 -37.07 14.23 12.89
C GLU A 209 -36.47 12.97 12.25
N LEU A 210 -35.81 12.14 13.05
CA LEU A 210 -35.14 10.92 12.60
C LEU A 210 -36.09 9.88 11.98
N VAL A 211 -37.38 9.89 12.34
CA VAL A 211 -38.39 9.03 11.69
C VAL A 211 -38.49 9.34 10.19
N GLN A 212 -38.43 10.62 9.80
CA GLN A 212 -38.51 11.02 8.39
C GLN A 212 -37.24 10.62 7.64
N VAL A 213 -36.07 10.80 8.26
CA VAL A 213 -34.78 10.39 7.67
C VAL A 213 -34.72 8.86 7.49
N ARG A 214 -35.18 8.09 8.49
CA ARG A 214 -35.27 6.61 8.39
C ARG A 214 -36.32 6.12 7.39
N ALA A 215 -37.36 6.90 7.10
CA ALA A 215 -38.35 6.56 6.08
C ALA A 215 -37.88 6.85 4.64
N ALA A 216 -36.81 7.65 4.48
CA ALA A 216 -36.20 7.98 3.19
C ALA A 216 -34.87 7.23 2.92
N ALA A 217 -34.35 6.49 3.89
CA ALA A 217 -33.08 5.76 3.80
C ALA A 217 -33.30 4.27 3.51
N SER A 218 -32.43 3.67 2.71
CA SER A 218 -32.46 2.24 2.36
C SER A 218 -31.04 1.67 2.26
N ASP A 219 -30.82 0.41 2.61
CA ASP A 219 -29.52 -0.26 2.55
C ASP A 219 -29.17 -0.85 1.18
N ASP A 220 -30.13 -0.93 0.26
CA ASP A 220 -29.99 -1.34 -1.15
C ASP A 220 -29.93 -0.16 -2.16
N GLY A 221 -30.23 1.05 -1.71
CA GLY A 221 -30.44 2.25 -2.53
C GLY A 221 -29.20 2.89 -3.15
N ASP A 222 -29.30 4.19 -3.44
CA ASP A 222 -28.17 5.02 -3.89
C ASP A 222 -27.14 5.30 -2.75
N PRO A 223 -25.95 5.86 -3.04
CA PRO A 223 -24.93 6.12 -2.02
C PRO A 223 -25.40 7.02 -0.86
N ALA A 224 -26.26 8.00 -1.12
CA ALA A 224 -26.76 8.91 -0.10
C ALA A 224 -27.85 8.25 0.76
N GLU A 225 -28.73 7.46 0.15
CA GLU A 225 -29.74 6.65 0.86
C GLU A 225 -29.07 5.64 1.80
N ARG A 226 -28.02 4.95 1.33
CA ARG A 226 -27.27 3.94 2.10
C ARG A 226 -26.42 4.55 3.21
N VAL A 227 -25.72 5.66 2.95
CA VAL A 227 -25.02 6.40 4.02
C VAL A 227 -26.01 6.91 5.06
N ALA A 228 -27.17 7.44 4.65
CA ALA A 228 -28.20 7.87 5.59
C ALA A 228 -28.74 6.71 6.45
N PHE A 229 -28.88 5.50 5.90
CA PHE A 229 -29.34 4.32 6.64
C PHE A 229 -28.42 4.00 7.83
N TYR A 230 -27.12 3.84 7.60
CA TYR A 230 -26.17 3.48 8.66
C TYR A 230 -25.99 4.60 9.70
N PHE A 231 -25.99 5.86 9.27
CA PHE A 231 -25.92 7.00 10.20
C PHE A 231 -27.21 7.17 11.01
N ALA A 232 -28.39 6.96 10.41
CA ALA A 232 -29.66 7.07 11.11
C ALA A 232 -29.87 5.95 12.14
N ASP A 233 -29.36 4.74 11.89
CA ASP A 233 -29.35 3.67 12.88
C ASP A 233 -28.38 3.96 14.04
N ALA A 234 -27.17 4.43 13.75
CA ALA A 234 -26.21 4.85 14.77
C ALA A 234 -26.75 6.01 15.65
N LEU A 235 -27.40 7.01 15.03
CA LEU A 235 -28.04 8.11 15.75
C LEU A 235 -29.24 7.64 16.58
N ALA A 236 -30.07 6.73 16.06
CA ALA A 236 -31.18 6.15 16.82
C ALA A 236 -30.69 5.40 18.06
N ARG A 237 -29.58 4.65 17.96
CA ARG A 237 -28.93 4.01 19.12
C ARG A 237 -28.45 5.03 20.14
N ARG A 238 -27.78 6.11 19.70
CA ARG A 238 -27.31 7.19 20.60
C ARG A 238 -28.47 7.81 21.38
N LEU A 239 -29.56 8.15 20.70
CA LEU A 239 -30.77 8.72 21.30
C LEU A 239 -31.44 7.73 22.27
N ALA A 240 -31.60 6.46 21.87
CA ALA A 240 -32.24 5.43 22.70
C ALA A 240 -31.47 5.10 23.99
N CYS A 241 -30.15 5.28 24.01
CA CYS A 241 -29.31 5.04 25.19
C CYS A 241 -29.05 6.31 26.03
N GLY A 242 -29.58 7.48 25.62
CA GLY A 242 -29.38 8.75 26.33
C GLY A 242 -27.93 9.24 26.37
N GLY A 243 -27.05 8.72 25.50
CA GLY A 243 -25.61 9.01 25.50
C GLY A 243 -24.76 8.24 26.53
N GLY A 244 -25.28 7.14 27.10
CA GLY A 244 -24.47 6.16 27.83
C GLY A 244 -24.49 4.78 27.15
N ALA A 245 -23.61 3.86 27.55
CA ALA A 245 -23.62 2.50 27.02
C ALA A 245 -24.86 1.69 27.45
N GLN A 246 -25.47 1.00 26.49
CA GLN A 246 -26.25 -0.22 26.74
C GLN A 246 -25.30 -1.43 26.68
N PRO A 247 -25.63 -2.57 27.33
CA PRO A 247 -24.89 -3.81 27.13
C PRO A 247 -24.85 -4.16 25.65
N THR A 248 -23.65 -4.26 25.08
CA THR A 248 -23.49 -4.71 23.69
C THR A 248 -24.07 -6.11 23.56
N MET A 249 -25.02 -6.30 22.65
CA MET A 249 -25.42 -7.63 22.24
C MET A 249 -24.18 -8.31 21.65
N ALA A 250 -23.65 -9.29 22.36
CA ALA A 250 -22.35 -9.89 22.07
C ALA A 250 -22.41 -10.70 20.77
N VAL A 251 -22.16 -10.01 19.64
CA VAL A 251 -21.78 -10.65 18.38
C VAL A 251 -20.54 -11.48 18.66
N ASP A 252 -20.59 -12.80 18.42
CA ASP A 252 -19.46 -13.68 18.68
C ASP A 252 -18.25 -13.21 17.87
N ALA A 253 -17.17 -12.88 18.58
CA ALA A 253 -15.97 -12.26 18.01
C ALA A 253 -15.31 -13.11 16.90
N ARG A 254 -15.63 -14.41 16.80
CA ARG A 254 -15.21 -15.27 15.68
C ARG A 254 -15.93 -14.88 14.38
N PHE A 255 -17.25 -14.80 14.40
CA PHE A 255 -18.05 -14.37 13.25
C PHE A 255 -17.66 -12.94 12.81
N ALA A 256 -17.38 -12.05 13.77
CA ALA A 256 -16.87 -10.72 13.46
C ALA A 256 -15.51 -10.73 12.75
N SER A 257 -14.60 -11.66 13.10
CA SER A 257 -13.28 -11.76 12.48
C SER A 257 -13.30 -12.33 11.06
N ASP A 258 -14.12 -13.37 10.83
CA ASP A 258 -14.26 -13.98 9.51
C ASP A 258 -14.95 -13.01 8.53
N GLU A 259 -16.03 -12.35 8.97
CA GLU A 259 -16.71 -11.31 8.17
C GLU A 259 -15.78 -10.12 7.88
N LEU A 260 -15.00 -9.62 8.86
CA LEU A 260 -14.04 -8.53 8.61
C LEU A 260 -12.92 -8.93 7.65
N THR A 261 -12.47 -10.20 7.68
CA THR A 261 -11.49 -10.72 6.72
C THR A 261 -12.06 -10.77 5.30
N LEU A 262 -13.33 -11.16 5.15
CA LEU A 262 -14.07 -11.10 3.88
C LEU A 262 -14.29 -9.65 3.42
N CYS A 263 -14.67 -8.73 4.31
CA CYS A 263 -14.82 -7.30 4.00
C CYS A 263 -13.51 -6.68 3.50
N TYR A 264 -12.39 -6.94 4.20
CA TYR A 264 -11.07 -6.45 3.79
C TYR A 264 -10.70 -6.96 2.40
N LYS A 265 -10.93 -8.24 2.12
CA LYS A 265 -10.79 -8.81 0.77
C LYS A 265 -11.65 -8.06 -0.25
N THR A 266 -12.98 -8.01 -0.08
CA THR A 266 -13.89 -7.36 -1.04
C THR A 266 -13.50 -5.90 -1.30
N LEU A 267 -13.11 -5.15 -0.27
CA LEU A 267 -12.71 -3.75 -0.39
C LEU A 267 -11.39 -3.58 -1.18
N ASN A 268 -10.45 -4.51 -1.07
CA ASN A 268 -9.22 -4.52 -1.89
C ASN A 268 -9.51 -4.84 -3.36
N ASP A 269 -10.53 -5.66 -3.62
CA ASP A 269 -10.93 -6.09 -4.96
C ASP A 269 -11.64 -4.95 -5.70
N ALA A 270 -12.53 -4.24 -4.99
CA ALA A 270 -13.33 -3.14 -5.51
C ALA A 270 -12.59 -1.78 -5.58
N CYS A 271 -11.65 -1.52 -4.66
CA CYS A 271 -11.06 -0.20 -4.48
C CYS A 271 -9.52 -0.23 -4.31
N PRO A 272 -8.79 0.81 -4.77
CA PRO A 272 -7.32 0.84 -4.71
C PRO A 272 -6.74 1.14 -3.32
N TYR A 273 -7.56 1.30 -2.27
CA TYR A 273 -7.13 1.83 -0.96
C TYR A 273 -5.88 1.15 -0.38
N SER A 274 -5.90 -0.17 -0.20
CA SER A 274 -4.76 -0.92 0.33
C SER A 274 -3.62 -1.04 -0.67
N LYS A 275 -3.92 -1.22 -1.96
CA LYS A 275 -2.93 -1.29 -3.05
C LYS A 275 -2.10 -0.01 -3.12
N PHE A 276 -2.73 1.16 -2.98
CA PHE A 276 -2.09 2.47 -2.86
C PHE A 276 -1.20 2.52 -1.61
N ALA A 277 -1.77 2.22 -0.43
CA ALA A 277 -1.06 2.25 0.84
C ALA A 277 0.21 1.39 0.82
N HIS A 278 0.07 0.14 0.37
CA HIS A 278 1.17 -0.82 0.28
C HIS A 278 2.25 -0.39 -0.73
N LEU A 279 1.89 0.09 -1.93
CA LEU A 279 2.87 0.51 -2.94
C LEU A 279 3.64 1.76 -2.50
N THR A 280 2.94 2.82 -2.06
CA THR A 280 3.58 4.07 -1.61
C THR A 280 4.48 3.84 -0.39
N ALA A 281 4.07 2.97 0.55
CA ALA A 281 4.92 2.56 1.67
C ALA A 281 6.13 1.72 1.22
N ASN A 282 5.92 0.72 0.37
CA ASN A 282 6.99 -0.13 -0.15
C ASN A 282 8.06 0.66 -0.92
N GLN A 283 7.66 1.68 -1.69
CA GLN A 283 8.61 2.53 -2.40
C GLN A 283 9.48 3.35 -1.43
N ALA A 284 8.91 3.88 -0.34
CA ALA A 284 9.67 4.55 0.71
C ALA A 284 10.64 3.60 1.45
N ILE A 285 10.20 2.37 1.75
CA ILE A 285 11.05 1.33 2.36
C ILE A 285 12.19 0.92 1.40
N LEU A 286 11.89 0.72 0.11
CA LEU A 286 12.87 0.36 -0.92
C LEU A 286 13.97 1.41 -1.07
N GLU A 287 13.61 2.70 -1.01
CA GLU A 287 14.57 3.81 -1.07
C GLU A 287 15.40 3.91 0.22
N ALA A 288 14.76 3.86 1.40
CA ALA A 288 15.43 3.94 2.70
C ALA A 288 16.30 2.71 3.05
N THR A 289 16.19 1.62 2.29
CA THR A 289 16.99 0.38 2.44
C THR A 289 17.86 0.08 1.22
N GLY A 290 17.97 1.00 0.26
CA GLY A 290 18.59 0.75 -1.06
C GLY A 290 20.03 0.23 -1.02
N THR A 291 20.82 0.63 -0.03
CA THR A 291 22.21 0.16 0.20
C THR A 291 22.34 -0.98 1.21
N ALA A 292 21.25 -1.36 1.90
CA ALA A 292 21.28 -2.36 2.95
C ALA A 292 21.38 -3.79 2.38
N THR A 293 22.31 -4.60 2.91
CA THR A 293 22.46 -6.01 2.54
C THR A 293 21.56 -6.92 3.38
N LYS A 294 21.46 -6.69 4.68
CA LYS A 294 20.43 -7.25 5.57
C LYS A 294 19.32 -6.22 5.80
N ILE A 295 18.06 -6.61 5.61
CA ILE A 295 16.89 -5.76 5.85
C ILE A 295 15.97 -6.45 6.86
N HIS A 296 15.42 -5.68 7.80
CA HIS A 296 14.41 -6.15 8.74
C HIS A 296 13.19 -5.22 8.73
N ILE A 297 12.04 -5.78 8.34
CA ILE A 297 10.76 -5.10 8.33
C ILE A 297 10.02 -5.46 9.63
N VAL A 298 9.55 -4.45 10.37
CA VAL A 298 8.63 -4.64 11.50
C VAL A 298 7.24 -4.19 11.05
N ASP A 299 6.33 -5.14 10.88
CA ASP A 299 4.98 -4.89 10.40
C ASP A 299 3.98 -4.91 11.55
N PHE A 300 3.44 -3.74 11.90
CA PHE A 300 2.35 -3.61 12.84
C PHE A 300 1.03 -3.63 12.07
N GLY A 301 0.28 -4.73 12.22
CA GLY A 301 -1.04 -4.90 11.58
C GLY A 301 -1.02 -5.84 10.38
N ILE A 302 -0.17 -6.87 10.36
CA ILE A 302 -0.14 -7.81 9.24
C ILE A 302 -1.47 -8.59 9.13
N VAL A 303 -2.00 -8.70 7.91
CA VAL A 303 -3.22 -9.48 7.59
C VAL A 303 -2.90 -10.72 6.76
N GLN A 304 -2.53 -10.55 5.47
CA GLN A 304 -2.30 -11.67 4.53
C GLN A 304 -0.88 -11.70 3.94
N GLY A 305 -0.08 -10.63 4.12
CA GLY A 305 1.30 -10.54 3.67
C GLY A 305 1.51 -10.05 2.22
N ILE A 306 0.45 -9.65 1.50
CA ILE A 306 0.56 -9.25 0.08
C ILE A 306 1.47 -8.03 -0.16
N GLN A 307 1.50 -7.07 0.78
CA GLN A 307 2.47 -5.96 0.77
C GLN A 307 3.91 -6.48 0.68
N TRP A 308 4.23 -7.55 1.41
CA TRP A 308 5.58 -8.10 1.50
C TRP A 308 5.97 -8.96 0.32
N ALA A 309 5.01 -9.63 -0.35
CA ALA A 309 5.27 -10.24 -1.65
C ALA A 309 5.70 -9.19 -2.69
N ALA A 310 4.99 -8.06 -2.77
CA ALA A 310 5.34 -6.96 -3.67
C ALA A 310 6.72 -6.34 -3.32
N LEU A 311 7.04 -6.14 -2.04
CA LEU A 311 8.35 -5.61 -1.63
C LEU A 311 9.49 -6.62 -1.87
N LEU A 312 9.29 -7.91 -1.60
CA LEU A 312 10.29 -8.95 -1.89
C LEU A 312 10.63 -8.98 -3.37
N GLN A 313 9.63 -8.91 -4.26
CA GLN A 313 9.84 -8.79 -5.70
C GLN A 313 10.66 -7.53 -6.04
N ALA A 314 10.29 -6.36 -5.50
CA ALA A 314 10.98 -5.12 -5.77
C ALA A 314 12.45 -5.13 -5.27
N LEU A 315 12.70 -5.69 -4.09
CA LEU A 315 14.06 -5.89 -3.53
C LEU A 315 14.90 -6.88 -4.34
N ALA A 316 14.28 -7.92 -4.92
CA ALA A 316 14.96 -8.90 -5.76
C ALA A 316 15.42 -8.31 -7.11
N THR A 317 14.75 -7.28 -7.61
CA THR A 317 15.03 -6.60 -8.89
C THR A 317 15.50 -5.15 -8.74
N ARG A 318 15.93 -4.73 -7.54
CA ARG A 318 16.39 -3.36 -7.25
C ARG A 318 17.71 -3.04 -7.99
N PRO A 319 18.00 -1.76 -8.30
CA PRO A 319 19.31 -1.36 -8.78
C PRO A 319 20.39 -1.62 -7.73
N GLY A 320 21.38 -2.47 -8.03
CA GLY A 320 22.46 -2.85 -7.13
C GLY A 320 22.46 -4.33 -6.77
N GLU A 321 23.09 -4.70 -5.66
CA GLU A 321 23.06 -6.08 -5.16
C GLU A 321 21.74 -6.37 -4.43
N LYS A 322 21.18 -7.55 -4.68
CA LYS A 322 20.01 -8.08 -3.96
C LYS A 322 20.35 -8.25 -2.47
N PRO A 323 19.42 -7.99 -1.53
CA PRO A 323 19.67 -8.24 -0.11
C PRO A 323 20.13 -9.69 0.14
N SER A 324 21.14 -9.85 0.99
CA SER A 324 21.63 -11.16 1.43
C SER A 324 20.68 -11.83 2.42
N ARG A 325 19.89 -11.05 3.18
CA ARG A 325 18.78 -11.54 4.02
C ARG A 325 17.66 -10.49 4.13
N VAL A 326 16.41 -10.93 4.10
CA VAL A 326 15.23 -10.13 4.46
C VAL A 326 14.47 -10.79 5.60
N ARG A 327 14.28 -10.09 6.72
CA ARG A 327 13.52 -10.55 7.88
C ARG A 327 12.23 -9.74 8.04
N ILE A 328 11.14 -10.37 8.45
CA ILE A 328 9.87 -9.71 8.78
C ILE A 328 9.38 -10.14 10.16
N SER A 329 9.30 -9.19 11.09
CA SER A 329 8.62 -9.36 12.38
C SER A 329 7.18 -8.85 12.24
N GLY A 330 6.21 -9.78 12.20
CA GLY A 330 4.80 -9.47 11.95
C GLY A 330 3.95 -9.51 13.22
N VAL A 331 3.44 -8.35 13.65
CA VAL A 331 2.41 -8.24 14.69
C VAL A 331 1.03 -8.34 14.03
N PRO A 332 0.14 -9.26 14.43
CA PRO A 332 -1.15 -9.47 13.78
C PRO A 332 -2.08 -8.26 13.88
N SER A 333 -2.78 -7.99 12.77
CA SER A 333 -3.91 -7.07 12.78
C SER A 333 -5.08 -7.59 13.63
N PRO A 334 -5.85 -6.71 14.30
CA PRO A 334 -7.15 -7.06 14.90
C PRO A 334 -8.13 -7.76 13.94
N TYR A 335 -8.02 -7.57 12.63
CA TYR A 335 -8.86 -8.26 11.63
C TYR A 335 -8.65 -9.78 11.61
N LEU A 336 -7.49 -10.28 12.06
CA LEU A 336 -7.22 -11.72 12.23
C LEU A 336 -7.79 -12.29 13.55
N GLY A 337 -8.43 -11.44 14.36
CA GLY A 337 -9.18 -11.84 15.54
C GLY A 337 -8.32 -12.44 16.67
N PRO A 338 -8.94 -13.14 17.63
CA PRO A 338 -8.25 -13.64 18.83
C PRO A 338 -7.40 -14.91 18.59
N LYS A 339 -7.32 -15.41 17.35
CA LYS A 339 -6.57 -16.64 17.00
C LYS A 339 -5.78 -16.51 15.69
N PRO A 340 -4.90 -15.50 15.55
CA PRO A 340 -4.26 -15.18 14.26
C PRO A 340 -3.23 -16.24 13.81
N ALA A 341 -2.76 -17.11 14.71
CA ALA A 341 -1.64 -18.03 14.48
C ALA A 341 -1.77 -18.89 13.21
N THR A 342 -2.96 -19.40 12.89
CA THR A 342 -3.18 -20.21 11.67
C THR A 342 -3.04 -19.37 10.39
N SER A 343 -3.56 -18.14 10.38
CA SER A 343 -3.41 -17.21 9.25
C SER A 343 -1.95 -16.79 9.08
N LEU A 344 -1.29 -16.41 10.17
CA LEU A 344 0.13 -16.04 10.17
C LEU A 344 1.04 -17.20 9.74
N GLY A 345 0.72 -18.44 10.11
CA GLY A 345 1.43 -19.63 9.64
C GLY A 345 1.32 -19.80 8.13
N ALA A 346 0.11 -19.64 7.57
CA ALA A 346 -0.11 -19.70 6.12
C ALA A 346 0.61 -18.55 5.38
N THR A 347 0.56 -17.32 5.90
CA THR A 347 1.31 -16.17 5.35
C THR A 347 2.82 -16.37 5.45
N SER A 348 3.33 -16.94 6.54
CA SER A 348 4.76 -17.26 6.71
C SER A 348 5.24 -18.25 5.66
N ALA A 349 4.49 -19.35 5.44
CA ALA A 349 4.80 -20.33 4.40
C ALA A 349 4.84 -19.68 3.01
N ARG A 350 3.76 -18.97 2.63
CA ARG A 350 3.64 -18.29 1.33
C ARG A 350 4.79 -17.31 1.05
N LEU A 351 5.16 -16.49 2.04
CA LEU A 351 6.28 -15.54 1.90
C LEU A 351 7.63 -16.25 1.83
N ARG A 352 7.85 -17.32 2.61
CA ARG A 352 9.06 -18.15 2.54
C ARG A 352 9.18 -18.85 1.20
N ASP A 353 8.10 -19.38 0.64
CA ASP A 353 8.11 -20.05 -0.65
C ASP A 353 8.32 -19.07 -1.80
N PHE A 354 7.69 -17.89 -1.76
CA PHE A 354 7.94 -16.82 -2.73
C PHE A 354 9.38 -16.29 -2.67
N ALA A 355 9.96 -16.13 -1.48
CA ALA A 355 11.35 -15.70 -1.31
C ALA A 355 12.36 -16.73 -1.86
N LYS A 356 12.08 -18.04 -1.78
CA LYS A 356 12.88 -19.10 -2.44
C LYS A 356 12.92 -18.91 -3.95
N LEU A 357 11.78 -18.63 -4.60
CA LEU A 357 11.70 -18.37 -6.04
C LEU A 357 12.54 -17.16 -6.46
N LEU A 358 12.60 -16.13 -5.61
CA LEU A 358 13.46 -14.96 -5.79
C LEU A 358 14.92 -15.19 -5.36
N GLY A 359 15.25 -16.34 -4.77
CA GLY A 359 16.56 -16.68 -4.23
C GLY A 359 17.05 -15.72 -3.13
N VAL A 360 16.14 -15.25 -2.28
CA VAL A 360 16.42 -14.35 -1.14
C VAL A 360 16.37 -15.18 0.15
N ASP A 361 17.39 -15.09 1.01
CA ASP A 361 17.30 -15.67 2.36
C ASP A 361 16.25 -14.90 3.16
N PHE A 362 15.29 -15.62 3.75
CA PHE A 362 14.06 -15.01 4.24
C PHE A 362 13.55 -15.63 5.54
N GLU A 363 13.32 -14.74 6.51
CA GLU A 363 12.74 -15.07 7.80
C GLU A 363 11.43 -14.29 8.03
N PHE A 364 10.43 -14.99 8.58
CA PHE A 364 9.21 -14.41 9.10
C PHE A 364 8.98 -14.87 10.54
N VAL A 365 8.81 -13.92 11.46
CA VAL A 365 8.63 -14.13 12.90
C VAL A 365 7.28 -13.52 13.34
N PRO A 366 6.30 -14.30 13.80
CA PRO A 366 5.03 -13.78 14.31
C PRO A 366 5.15 -13.32 15.77
N LEU A 367 4.84 -12.05 16.04
CA LEU A 367 4.82 -11.47 17.39
C LEU A 367 3.40 -11.51 17.95
N LEU A 368 3.08 -12.57 18.72
CA LEU A 368 1.72 -12.87 19.20
C LEU A 368 1.35 -12.20 20.55
N ARG A 369 2.29 -11.51 21.22
CA ARG A 369 2.01 -10.78 22.45
C ARG A 369 1.21 -9.50 22.16
N PRO A 370 0.34 -9.03 23.07
CA PRO A 370 -0.35 -7.75 22.91
C PRO A 370 0.64 -6.59 22.71
N VAL A 371 0.30 -5.65 21.84
CA VAL A 371 1.16 -4.50 21.47
C VAL A 371 1.61 -3.66 22.67
N HIS A 372 0.77 -3.56 23.71
CA HIS A 372 1.08 -2.83 24.95
C HIS A 372 2.00 -3.60 25.91
N GLU A 373 2.26 -4.89 25.66
CA GLU A 373 3.25 -5.69 26.39
C GLU A 373 4.61 -5.75 25.69
N LEU A 374 4.65 -5.60 24.36
CA LEU A 374 5.88 -5.69 23.56
C LEU A 374 6.94 -4.68 24.03
N ASP A 375 8.20 -5.10 23.99
CA ASP A 375 9.39 -4.31 24.29
C ASP A 375 10.47 -4.47 23.20
N ARG A 376 11.59 -3.75 23.30
CA ARG A 376 12.64 -3.74 22.26
C ARG A 376 13.24 -5.14 22.00
N SER A 377 13.24 -6.03 23.00
CA SER A 377 13.85 -7.36 22.87
C SER A 377 13.02 -8.34 22.05
N ASP A 378 11.68 -8.22 22.04
CA ASP A 378 10.78 -9.07 21.22
C ASP A 378 11.18 -9.04 19.73
N PHE A 379 11.55 -7.87 19.21
CA PHE A 379 11.93 -7.67 17.81
C PHE A 379 13.33 -8.23 17.48
N SER A 380 14.17 -8.52 18.49
CA SER A 380 15.50 -9.15 18.31
C SER A 380 16.36 -8.51 17.19
N VAL A 381 16.38 -7.18 17.11
CA VAL A 381 17.09 -6.40 16.07
C VAL A 381 18.60 -6.68 16.11
N GLU A 382 19.20 -6.94 14.95
CA GLU A 382 20.64 -7.17 14.82
C GLU A 382 21.41 -5.85 14.55
N PRO A 383 22.70 -5.71 14.95
CA PRO A 383 23.46 -4.48 14.70
C PRO A 383 23.90 -4.23 13.25
N ASP A 384 23.77 -5.22 12.36
CA ASP A 384 24.24 -5.17 10.97
C ASP A 384 23.09 -5.31 9.93
N GLU A 385 21.84 -5.13 10.36
CA GLU A 385 20.67 -5.00 9.49
C GLU A 385 20.08 -3.60 9.53
N THR A 386 19.39 -3.20 8.45
CA THR A 386 18.63 -1.94 8.41
C THR A 386 17.16 -2.21 8.73
N VAL A 387 16.65 -1.56 9.79
CA VAL A 387 15.26 -1.69 10.23
C VAL A 387 14.36 -0.70 9.50
N ALA A 388 13.23 -1.17 8.98
CA ALA A 388 12.11 -0.34 8.53
C ALA A 388 10.84 -0.77 9.27
N VAL A 389 9.98 0.17 9.68
CA VAL A 389 8.74 -0.13 10.40
C VAL A 389 7.53 0.31 9.59
N ASN A 390 6.47 -0.50 9.60
CA ASN A 390 5.26 -0.31 8.82
C ASN A 390 4.02 -0.28 9.70
N PHE A 391 3.18 0.74 9.51
CA PHE A 391 1.86 0.90 10.13
C PHE A 391 0.82 1.22 9.05
N MET A 392 0.10 0.20 8.58
CA MET A 392 -0.95 0.36 7.58
C MET A 392 -2.32 0.09 8.21
N LEU A 393 -3.07 1.17 8.47
CA LEU A 393 -4.42 1.16 9.04
C LEU A 393 -4.49 0.44 10.40
N GLN A 394 -3.60 0.85 11.32
CA GLN A 394 -3.33 0.11 12.58
C GLN A 394 -3.12 1.01 13.80
N LEU A 395 -2.54 2.20 13.67
CA LEU A 395 -2.27 3.08 14.83
C LEU A 395 -3.55 3.74 15.33
N TYR A 396 -4.55 3.93 14.46
CA TYR A 396 -5.85 4.49 14.87
C TYR A 396 -6.54 3.66 15.96
N HIS A 397 -6.36 2.33 15.98
CA HIS A 397 -6.88 1.45 17.03
C HIS A 397 -6.28 1.72 18.43
N LEU A 398 -5.18 2.49 18.52
CA LEU A 398 -4.53 2.89 19.78
C LEU A 398 -4.87 4.32 20.23
N LEU A 399 -5.69 5.05 19.47
CA LEU A 399 -6.22 6.34 19.87
C LEU A 399 -7.35 6.17 20.89
N GLY A 400 -7.26 6.88 22.01
CA GLY A 400 -8.27 6.96 23.06
C GLY A 400 -8.48 8.41 23.50
N ASP A 401 -8.98 8.63 24.71
CA ASP A 401 -8.92 9.97 25.33
C ASP A 401 -7.49 10.32 25.75
N SER A 402 -6.70 9.33 26.17
CA SER A 402 -5.25 9.44 26.36
C SER A 402 -4.50 8.99 25.11
N ASP A 403 -3.43 9.72 24.75
CA ASP A 403 -2.50 9.32 23.69
C ASP A 403 -1.44 8.33 24.18
N GLU A 404 -1.46 7.91 25.44
CA GLU A 404 -0.40 7.05 26.01
C GLU A 404 -0.21 5.69 25.30
N PRO A 405 -1.27 4.96 24.87
CA PRO A 405 -1.09 3.69 24.15
C PRO A 405 -0.37 3.87 22.81
N VAL A 406 -0.73 4.91 22.04
CA VAL A 406 -0.09 5.23 20.76
C VAL A 406 1.33 5.76 20.98
N ARG A 407 1.56 6.63 21.97
CA ARG A 407 2.88 7.18 22.31
C ARG A 407 3.85 6.10 22.79
N ARG A 408 3.42 5.13 23.60
CA ARG A 408 4.22 3.96 24.00
C ARG A 408 4.74 3.20 22.79
N VAL A 409 3.89 2.97 21.78
CA VAL A 409 4.25 2.23 20.56
C VAL A 409 5.20 3.04 19.68
N LEU A 410 4.95 4.34 19.49
CA LEU A 410 5.84 5.21 18.73
C LEU A 410 7.22 5.36 19.40
N GLN A 411 7.28 5.43 20.74
CA GLN A 411 8.54 5.42 21.50
C GLN A 411 9.27 4.07 21.40
N LEU A 412 8.54 2.96 21.48
CA LEU A 412 9.08 1.61 21.25
C LEU A 412 9.70 1.51 19.84
N VAL A 413 9.01 1.99 18.81
CA VAL A 413 9.52 2.02 17.43
C VAL A 413 10.72 2.94 17.28
N LYS A 414 10.71 4.15 17.87
CA LYS A 414 11.88 5.04 17.85
C LYS A 414 13.08 4.38 18.54
N SER A 415 12.84 3.56 19.57
CA SER A 415 13.89 2.77 20.23
C SER A 415 14.49 1.68 19.35
N LEU A 416 13.85 1.26 18.25
CA LEU A 416 14.43 0.28 17.30
C LEU A 416 15.48 0.89 16.36
N ASP A 417 15.63 2.22 16.34
CA ASP A 417 16.50 3.00 15.45
C ASP A 417 16.26 2.74 13.93
N PRO A 418 15.01 2.89 13.44
CA PRO A 418 14.65 2.57 12.05
C PRO A 418 15.15 3.61 11.04
N SER A 419 15.56 3.16 9.84
CA SER A 419 15.90 4.08 8.73
C SER A 419 14.66 4.75 8.12
N VAL A 420 13.49 4.11 8.23
CA VAL A 420 12.19 4.69 7.91
C VAL A 420 11.06 4.05 8.73
N VAL A 421 10.05 4.85 9.08
CA VAL A 421 8.73 4.40 9.53
C VAL A 421 7.70 4.86 8.51
N THR A 422 6.93 3.92 7.94
CA THR A 422 5.81 4.21 7.03
C THR A 422 4.48 4.19 7.78
N LEU A 423 3.67 5.22 7.56
CA LEU A 423 2.38 5.44 8.21
C LEU A 423 1.30 5.66 7.15
N GLY A 424 0.35 4.73 7.06
CA GLY A 424 -0.84 4.80 6.19
C GLY A 424 -2.12 4.77 7.03
N GLU A 425 -2.89 5.87 7.05
CA GLU A 425 -4.05 6.04 7.93
C GLU A 425 -5.27 6.69 7.25
N TYR A 426 -6.44 6.56 7.87
CA TYR A 426 -7.70 7.10 7.36
C TYR A 426 -7.79 8.63 7.55
N GLU A 427 -8.00 9.41 6.48
CA GLU A 427 -7.96 10.88 6.52
C GLU A 427 -9.26 11.51 7.03
N VAL A 428 -9.57 11.33 8.32
CA VAL A 428 -10.74 11.93 8.97
C VAL A 428 -10.51 12.19 10.46
N SER A 429 -10.87 13.39 10.93
CA SER A 429 -10.78 13.73 12.36
C SER A 429 -12.05 13.29 13.11
N LEU A 430 -11.97 12.11 13.72
CA LEU A 430 -13.00 11.50 14.57
C LEU A 430 -12.50 11.23 16.02
N ASN A 431 -11.26 11.59 16.35
CA ASN A 431 -10.71 11.37 17.68
C ASN A 431 -11.29 12.37 18.71
N ARG A 432 -10.72 13.58 18.79
CA ARG A 432 -10.96 14.55 19.88
C ARG A 432 -12.11 15.53 19.64
N ALA A 433 -12.74 15.49 18.46
CA ALA A 433 -13.82 16.41 18.10
C ALA A 433 -15.14 16.10 18.85
N GLY A 434 -15.98 17.13 19.02
CA GLY A 434 -17.31 17.01 19.62
C GLY A 434 -18.28 16.22 18.74
N PHE A 435 -19.37 15.71 19.32
CA PHE A 435 -20.30 14.81 18.61
C PHE A 435 -20.78 15.35 17.25
N VAL A 436 -21.22 16.61 17.17
CA VAL A 436 -21.72 17.23 15.92
C VAL A 436 -20.61 17.33 14.87
N ASP A 437 -19.39 17.68 15.28
CA ASP A 437 -18.22 17.78 14.39
C ASP A 437 -17.79 16.40 13.89
N ARG A 438 -17.74 15.37 14.77
CA ARG A 438 -17.49 13.99 14.38
C ARG A 438 -18.56 13.49 13.41
N PHE A 439 -19.82 13.85 13.63
CA PHE A 439 -20.93 13.47 12.76
C PHE A 439 -20.76 14.06 11.36
N ALA A 440 -20.47 15.36 11.25
CA ALA A 440 -20.20 16.01 9.97
C ALA A 440 -18.93 15.43 9.29
N ASN A 441 -17.83 15.29 10.04
CA ASN A 441 -16.57 14.74 9.52
C ASN A 441 -16.74 13.30 9.01
N ALA A 442 -17.46 12.45 9.76
CA ALA A 442 -17.75 11.08 9.36
C ALA A 442 -18.64 11.05 8.11
N LEU A 443 -19.69 11.88 8.03
CA LEU A 443 -20.60 11.89 6.88
C LEU A 443 -19.87 12.29 5.59
N LEU A 444 -19.00 13.31 5.69
CA LEU A 444 -18.14 13.80 4.61
C LEU A 444 -17.00 12.84 4.24
N TYR A 445 -16.71 11.85 5.09
CA TYR A 445 -15.77 10.77 4.81
C TYR A 445 -16.48 9.57 4.18
N TYR A 446 -17.60 9.12 4.74
CA TYR A 446 -18.29 7.92 4.27
C TYR A 446 -19.11 8.15 2.99
N LYS A 447 -19.61 9.35 2.70
CA LYS A 447 -20.23 9.70 1.39
C LYS A 447 -19.35 9.27 0.20
N PRO A 448 -18.12 9.80 0.02
CA PRO A 448 -17.26 9.43 -1.11
C PRO A 448 -16.79 7.95 -1.08
N VAL A 449 -16.72 7.32 0.10
CA VAL A 449 -16.41 5.88 0.21
C VAL A 449 -17.56 5.01 -0.33
N PHE A 450 -18.82 5.33 0.01
CA PHE A 450 -20.01 4.63 -0.50
C PHE A 450 -20.28 4.93 -1.99
N GLU A 451 -19.92 6.13 -2.47
CA GLU A 451 -19.92 6.47 -3.90
C GLU A 451 -18.89 5.65 -4.68
N SER A 452 -17.69 5.43 -4.11
CA SER A 452 -16.67 4.61 -4.75
C SER A 452 -17.09 3.13 -4.91
N LEU A 453 -17.80 2.58 -3.92
CA LEU A 453 -18.37 1.23 -3.99
C LEU A 453 -19.54 1.12 -4.98
N ASP A 454 -20.34 2.17 -5.17
CA ASP A 454 -21.44 2.19 -6.16
C ASP A 454 -20.93 2.21 -7.61
N VAL A 455 -19.72 2.73 -7.83
CA VAL A 455 -19.02 2.70 -9.13
C VAL A 455 -18.28 1.38 -9.36
N ALA A 456 -17.84 0.72 -8.28
CA ALA A 456 -17.08 -0.53 -8.33
C ALA A 456 -17.96 -1.81 -8.34
N MET A 457 -19.13 -1.78 -7.70
CA MET A 457 -19.92 -2.98 -7.39
C MET A 457 -21.42 -2.79 -7.66
N PRO A 458 -22.13 -3.82 -8.21
CA PRO A 458 -23.59 -3.82 -8.35
C PRO A 458 -24.31 -3.57 -7.01
N ARG A 459 -25.49 -2.95 -7.07
CA ARG A 459 -26.24 -2.55 -5.86
C ARG A 459 -26.79 -3.74 -5.06
N ASP A 460 -27.11 -4.81 -5.77
CA ASP A 460 -27.58 -6.10 -5.29
C ASP A 460 -26.44 -7.05 -4.85
N SER A 461 -25.17 -6.65 -4.92
CA SER A 461 -24.05 -7.49 -4.49
C SER A 461 -24.07 -7.70 -2.97
N PRO A 462 -24.20 -8.96 -2.47
CA PRO A 462 -24.16 -9.24 -1.04
C PRO A 462 -22.76 -8.96 -0.45
N GLU A 463 -21.70 -9.01 -1.25
CA GLU A 463 -20.34 -8.62 -0.86
C GLU A 463 -20.26 -7.12 -0.57
N ARG A 464 -20.96 -6.28 -1.36
CA ARG A 464 -21.02 -4.84 -1.10
C ARG A 464 -21.77 -4.54 0.19
N VAL A 465 -22.95 -5.12 0.36
CA VAL A 465 -23.76 -5.00 1.59
C VAL A 465 -22.98 -5.49 2.81
N ARG A 466 -22.20 -6.57 2.67
CA ARG A 466 -21.29 -7.07 3.72
C ARG A 466 -20.24 -6.03 4.13
N VAL A 467 -19.51 -5.43 3.18
CA VAL A 467 -18.52 -4.36 3.48
C VAL A 467 -19.20 -3.17 4.16
N GLU A 468 -20.30 -2.70 3.60
CA GLU A 468 -21.01 -1.50 4.08
C GLU A 468 -21.62 -1.70 5.46
N ARG A 469 -22.09 -2.90 5.79
CA ARG A 469 -22.63 -3.25 7.11
C ARG A 469 -21.56 -3.61 8.13
N CYS A 470 -20.75 -4.62 7.84
CA CYS A 470 -19.86 -5.27 8.80
C CYS A 470 -18.54 -4.51 9.01
N MET A 471 -18.10 -3.70 8.04
CA MET A 471 -16.93 -2.83 8.20
C MET A 471 -17.32 -1.36 8.40
N PHE A 472 -18.09 -0.75 7.48
CA PHE A 472 -18.35 0.69 7.55
C PHE A 472 -19.44 1.05 8.57
N GLY A 473 -20.57 0.34 8.58
CA GLY A 473 -21.67 0.56 9.53
C GLY A 473 -21.22 0.46 10.99
N GLU A 474 -20.40 -0.54 11.32
CA GLU A 474 -19.82 -0.67 12.66
C GLU A 474 -18.84 0.47 13.03
N ARG A 475 -18.04 0.97 12.08
CA ARG A 475 -17.16 2.13 12.32
C ARG A 475 -17.95 3.42 12.49
N ILE A 476 -19.00 3.63 11.68
CA ILE A 476 -19.97 4.72 11.85
C ILE A 476 -20.61 4.64 13.24
N ARG A 477 -21.06 3.45 13.65
CA ARG A 477 -21.64 3.21 14.98
C ARG A 477 -20.68 3.55 16.13
N ARG A 478 -19.39 3.25 16.02
CA ARG A 478 -18.37 3.62 17.03
C ARG A 478 -18.06 5.13 17.01
N ALA A 479 -18.03 5.77 15.84
CA ALA A 479 -17.73 7.20 15.74
C ALA A 479 -18.85 8.12 16.28
N ILE A 480 -20.12 7.77 16.05
CA ILE A 480 -21.29 8.64 16.29
C ILE A 480 -22.43 8.00 17.09
N GLY A 481 -22.28 6.77 17.58
CA GLY A 481 -23.30 6.05 18.36
C GLY A 481 -23.37 6.47 19.84
N PRO A 482 -23.77 5.57 20.75
CA PRO A 482 -23.94 5.89 22.17
C PRO A 482 -22.61 6.01 22.94
N GLU A 483 -21.56 5.33 22.49
CA GLU A 483 -20.24 5.27 23.14
C GLU A 483 -19.58 6.66 23.15
N GLU A 484 -19.06 7.08 24.31
CA GLU A 484 -18.26 8.31 24.49
C GLU A 484 -17.11 8.08 25.48
N GLY A 485 -16.18 9.03 25.53
CA GLY A 485 -15.04 8.96 26.45
C GLY A 485 -14.19 7.70 26.22
N GLU A 486 -13.75 7.05 27.31
CA GLU A 486 -12.97 5.81 27.28
C GLU A 486 -13.71 4.63 26.62
N GLU A 487 -15.05 4.63 26.56
CA GLU A 487 -15.83 3.57 25.89
C GLU A 487 -15.74 3.66 24.35
N ARG A 488 -15.43 4.84 23.80
CA ARG A 488 -15.44 5.09 22.35
C ARG A 488 -14.14 4.66 21.68
N THR A 489 -14.15 3.47 21.10
CA THR A 489 -13.02 2.87 20.34
C THR A 489 -12.98 3.27 18.85
N ASP A 490 -12.02 2.75 18.08
CA ASP A 490 -11.85 2.96 16.63
C ASP A 490 -11.85 4.45 16.19
N ARG A 491 -11.26 5.30 17.04
CA ARG A 491 -11.03 6.71 16.78
C ARG A 491 -10.08 6.89 15.59
N MET A 492 -10.39 7.82 14.70
CA MET A 492 -9.57 8.15 13.54
C MET A 492 -9.06 9.59 13.65
N ALA A 493 -7.88 9.86 13.13
CA ALA A 493 -7.21 11.16 13.18
C ALA A 493 -6.78 11.59 11.78
N ALA A 494 -6.81 12.89 11.51
CA ALA A 494 -6.36 13.46 10.25
C ALA A 494 -4.82 13.63 10.23
N SER A 495 -4.24 13.74 9.04
CA SER A 495 -2.80 13.98 8.77
C SER A 495 -2.10 14.93 9.77
N ARG A 496 -2.68 16.09 10.07
CA ARG A 496 -2.12 17.09 11.02
C ARG A 496 -2.03 16.59 12.47
N GLU A 497 -2.97 15.76 12.91
CA GLU A 497 -2.98 15.15 14.25
C GLU A 497 -1.94 14.02 14.32
N TRP A 498 -1.83 13.21 13.26
CA TRP A 498 -0.76 12.22 13.11
C TRP A 498 0.64 12.85 13.08
N GLN A 499 0.83 13.94 12.33
CA GLN A 499 2.09 14.72 12.33
C GLN A 499 2.47 15.12 13.75
N THR A 500 1.52 15.67 14.51
CA THR A 500 1.76 16.13 15.89
C THR A 500 2.19 14.97 16.79
N LEU A 501 1.58 13.78 16.66
CA LEU A 501 1.96 12.59 17.43
C LEU A 501 3.34 12.03 17.04
N MET A 502 3.68 12.01 15.75
CA MET A 502 4.98 11.55 15.25
C MET A 502 6.12 12.49 15.69
N GLU A 503 5.95 13.80 15.50
CA GLU A 503 6.93 14.83 15.90
C GLU A 503 7.13 14.83 17.44
N TRP A 504 6.06 14.67 18.22
CA TRP A 504 6.15 14.57 19.69
C TRP A 504 6.85 13.27 20.17
N CYS A 505 6.86 12.22 19.35
CA CYS A 505 7.64 11.01 19.61
C CYS A 505 9.07 11.06 19.02
N GLY A 506 9.50 12.22 18.50
CA GLY A 506 10.85 12.46 18.03
C GLY A 506 11.12 11.97 16.60
N PHE A 507 10.09 11.79 15.77
CA PHE A 507 10.24 11.52 14.35
C PHE A 507 10.21 12.81 13.51
N GLU A 508 10.98 12.86 12.43
CA GLU A 508 10.87 13.91 11.42
C GLU A 508 10.27 13.38 10.09
N PRO A 509 9.48 14.20 9.36
CA PRO A 509 8.83 13.77 8.14
C PRO A 509 9.82 13.61 6.98
N VAL A 510 9.76 12.47 6.29
CA VAL A 510 10.56 12.17 5.10
C VAL A 510 9.68 12.41 3.86
N LYS A 511 10.15 13.26 2.94
CA LYS A 511 9.42 13.50 1.69
C LYS A 511 9.37 12.23 0.83
N LEU A 512 8.16 11.76 0.54
CA LEU A 512 7.89 10.71 -0.45
C LEU A 512 8.40 11.13 -1.84
N SER A 513 9.00 10.19 -2.57
CA SER A 513 9.63 10.47 -3.85
C SER A 513 8.64 10.61 -5.01
N ASN A 514 9.13 11.18 -6.11
CA ASN A 514 8.40 11.20 -7.38
C ASN A 514 8.05 9.78 -7.84
N TYR A 515 8.87 8.77 -7.53
CA TYR A 515 8.55 7.37 -7.84
C TYR A 515 7.36 6.86 -7.04
N ALA A 516 7.25 7.20 -5.75
CA ALA A 516 6.09 6.83 -4.92
C ALA A 516 4.78 7.45 -5.44
N MET A 517 4.86 8.66 -6.02
CA MET A 517 3.74 9.30 -6.74
C MET A 517 3.43 8.57 -8.06
N SER A 518 4.44 8.30 -8.90
CA SER A 518 4.25 7.58 -10.17
C SER A 518 3.76 6.13 -9.99
N GLN A 519 4.11 5.43 -8.91
CA GLN A 519 3.53 4.12 -8.57
C GLN A 519 2.02 4.24 -8.31
N ALA A 520 1.61 5.28 -7.58
CA ALA A 520 0.21 5.52 -7.25
C ALA A 520 -0.59 5.96 -8.48
N ASP A 521 -0.03 6.81 -9.36
CA ASP A 521 -0.65 7.16 -10.64
C ASP A 521 -0.79 5.94 -11.57
N LEU A 522 0.23 5.06 -11.64
CA LEU A 522 0.17 3.83 -12.43
C LEU A 522 -0.85 2.82 -11.88
N LEU A 523 -1.01 2.73 -10.56
CA LEU A 523 -2.11 1.96 -9.95
C LEU A 523 -3.47 2.51 -10.37
N LEU A 524 -3.64 3.84 -10.40
CA LEU A 524 -4.88 4.50 -10.78
C LEU A 524 -5.16 4.42 -12.30
N TRP A 525 -4.16 4.17 -13.15
CA TRP A 525 -4.34 3.96 -14.59
C TRP A 525 -5.29 2.80 -14.94
N ASN A 526 -5.42 1.81 -14.04
CA ASN A 526 -6.37 0.70 -14.18
C ASN A 526 -7.84 1.08 -13.95
N TYR A 527 -8.14 2.33 -13.56
CA TYR A 527 -9.47 2.81 -13.23
C TYR A 527 -9.97 3.79 -14.32
N ASP A 528 -11.03 3.41 -15.02
CA ASP A 528 -11.65 4.20 -16.09
C ASP A 528 -12.43 5.42 -15.57
N SER A 529 -12.83 6.31 -16.49
CA SER A 529 -13.36 7.65 -16.19
C SER A 529 -14.65 7.72 -15.36
N LYS A 530 -15.32 6.60 -15.09
CA LYS A 530 -16.40 6.54 -14.11
C LYS A 530 -15.91 6.69 -12.67
N TYR A 531 -14.72 6.16 -12.34
CA TYR A 531 -14.08 6.38 -11.05
C TYR A 531 -13.61 7.84 -10.89
N LYS A 532 -13.50 8.30 -9.64
CA LYS A 532 -13.09 9.68 -9.29
C LYS A 532 -11.84 9.72 -8.42
N TYR A 533 -11.03 8.66 -8.45
CA TYR A 533 -9.77 8.59 -7.73
C TYR A 533 -8.76 9.63 -8.26
N SER A 534 -8.01 10.21 -7.35
CA SER A 534 -6.98 11.23 -7.61
C SER A 534 -5.98 11.26 -6.47
N LEU A 535 -4.75 11.69 -6.74
CA LEU A 535 -3.75 11.92 -5.69
C LEU A 535 -3.78 13.38 -5.20
N VAL A 536 -3.58 13.56 -3.90
CA VAL A 536 -3.51 14.88 -3.24
C VAL A 536 -2.30 14.87 -2.30
N GLU A 537 -1.31 15.73 -2.55
CA GLU A 537 -0.26 16.03 -1.57
C GLU A 537 -0.85 16.85 -0.41
N LEU A 538 -0.54 16.46 0.83
CA LEU A 538 -0.92 17.18 2.05
C LEU A 538 0.36 17.57 2.83
N PRO A 539 0.43 18.79 3.40
CA PRO A 539 1.63 19.27 4.07
C PRO A 539 1.90 18.51 5.39
N PRO A 540 3.18 18.26 5.76
CA PRO A 540 4.39 18.69 5.07
C PRO A 540 4.89 17.71 3.99
N ALA A 541 4.53 16.42 4.07
CA ALA A 541 5.16 15.35 3.30
C ALA A 541 4.22 14.14 3.01
N PHE A 542 2.91 14.31 3.18
CA PHE A 542 1.93 13.25 3.02
C PHE A 542 1.44 13.14 1.57
N LEU A 543 1.18 11.92 1.10
CA LEU A 543 0.46 11.64 -0.14
C LEU A 543 -0.87 10.96 0.19
N SER A 544 -1.99 11.50 -0.29
CA SER A 544 -3.32 10.96 -0.01
C SER A 544 -4.04 10.51 -1.28
N LEU A 545 -4.66 9.33 -1.22
CA LEU A 545 -5.63 8.88 -2.18
C LEU A 545 -6.98 9.52 -1.86
N ALA A 546 -7.49 10.28 -2.83
CA ALA A 546 -8.70 11.07 -2.73
C ALA A 546 -9.76 10.62 -3.75
N TRP A 547 -11.04 10.81 -3.42
CA TRP A 547 -12.17 10.67 -4.34
C TRP A 547 -12.81 12.03 -4.57
N GLU A 548 -13.00 12.45 -5.82
CA GLU A 548 -13.42 13.82 -6.19
C GLU A 548 -12.59 14.91 -5.49
N LYS A 549 -11.27 14.67 -5.35
CA LYS A 549 -10.31 15.51 -4.61
C LYS A 549 -10.54 15.62 -3.10
N ARG A 550 -11.46 14.85 -2.50
CA ARG A 550 -11.58 14.67 -1.04
C ARG A 550 -10.63 13.54 -0.58
N PRO A 551 -9.58 13.84 0.21
CA PRO A 551 -8.69 12.83 0.81
C PRO A 551 -9.44 11.75 1.59
N LEU A 552 -9.04 10.47 1.45
CA LEU A 552 -9.65 9.32 2.13
C LEU A 552 -8.65 8.41 2.86
N LEU A 553 -7.45 8.19 2.29
CA LEU A 553 -6.39 7.39 2.90
C LEU A 553 -5.05 8.05 2.60
N THR A 554 -4.31 8.39 3.66
CA THR A 554 -3.08 9.18 3.56
C THR A 554 -1.88 8.36 4.00
N VAL A 555 -0.80 8.40 3.21
CA VAL A 555 0.48 7.74 3.45
C VAL A 555 1.58 8.78 3.72
N SER A 556 2.51 8.46 4.59
CA SER A 556 3.71 9.24 4.91
C SER A 556 4.89 8.35 5.28
N ALA A 557 6.09 8.92 5.19
CA ALA A 557 7.32 8.33 5.67
C ALA A 557 7.96 9.25 6.73
N TRP A 558 8.66 8.65 7.69
CA TRP A 558 9.24 9.30 8.87
C TRP A 558 10.57 8.67 9.23
N ARG A 559 11.41 9.34 10.03
CA ARG A 559 12.64 8.76 10.60
C ARG A 559 12.93 9.30 11.99
#